data_AF-A0A1F9M7N9-F1
#
_entry.id   AF-A0A1F9M7N9-F1
#
_cell.length_a   1.000
_cell.length_b   1.000
_cell.length_c   1.000
_cell.angle_alpha   90.00
_cell.angle_beta   90.00
_cell.angle_gamma   90.00
#
_symmetry.space_group_name_H-M   'P 1'
#
loop_
_entity.id
_entity.type
_entity.pdbx_description
1 polymer ?
#
loop_
_entity_poly.entity_id
_entity_poly.type
_entity_poly.pdbx_seq_one_letter_code
_entity_poly.pdbx_strand_id
1 'polypeptide(L)'
;FYIIGAGMGVMIISVDYRQLLSWNYPLYGLTLIVLLFALILGTTVGGSQRWINLGFFRLQPSEPAKLILIISLASYYYRKDNGHGFSLLDLVIPMLLTIAPAILIGLQPDLGTALMLVFIFVSMTLFVRLKKKTLITLICTGISMIPLGWNFVLKPYQKLRILTLFNPELDPRGAGYHITQSKIAVGSGLKFGKGFLKGTQGHLDFLPERHTDFAFSVWAEEWGFFGSLFFLCCYLFLLLLCLNAALSSRDKFGFLLGVGIVSLIFWQAFINLAMIMGLMPVVGMPLPLFSYGGSSLFTTIFGIAILISIRMRRFASSSI
;
A
#
# COMPACT_ATOMS: atom_id res chain seq x y z
N PHE A 1 11.18 -1.48 -16.50
CA PHE A 1 10.13 -0.80 -15.71
C PHE A 1 10.59 0.54 -15.13
N TYR A 2 11.71 0.63 -14.39
CA TYR A 2 12.19 1.91 -13.82
C TYR A 2 12.32 3.06 -14.84
N ILE A 3 12.93 2.82 -16.01
CA ILE A 3 13.09 3.85 -17.05
C ILE A 3 11.73 4.36 -17.55
N ILE A 4 10.81 3.44 -17.86
CA ILE A 4 9.44 3.78 -18.29
C ILE A 4 8.71 4.55 -17.19
N GLY A 5 8.83 4.09 -15.94
CA GLY A 5 8.19 4.72 -14.78
C GLY A 5 8.73 6.13 -14.53
N ALA A 6 10.05 6.33 -14.64
CA ALA A 6 10.66 7.65 -14.54
C ALA A 6 10.18 8.59 -15.64
N GLY A 7 10.12 8.13 -16.90
CA GLY A 7 9.59 8.91 -18.01
C GLY A 7 8.13 9.35 -17.79
N MET A 8 7.27 8.43 -17.36
CA MET A 8 5.88 8.72 -17.00
C MET A 8 5.80 9.65 -15.76
N GLY A 9 6.69 9.47 -14.78
CA GLY A 9 6.78 10.33 -13.61
C GLY A 9 7.11 11.77 -13.96
N VAL A 10 8.03 12.00 -14.91
CA VAL A 10 8.34 13.35 -15.42
C VAL A 10 7.11 13.99 -16.06
N MET A 11 6.34 13.24 -16.87
CA MET A 11 5.08 13.75 -17.46
C MET A 11 4.08 14.16 -16.38
N ILE A 12 3.93 13.35 -15.32
CA ILE A 12 3.04 13.67 -14.19
C ILE A 12 3.51 14.92 -13.43
N ILE A 13 4.83 15.10 -13.24
CA ILE A 13 5.40 16.28 -12.59
C ILE A 13 5.06 17.56 -13.39
N SER A 14 5.04 17.48 -14.71
CA SER A 14 4.67 18.60 -15.59
C SER A 14 3.19 18.99 -15.48
N VAL A 15 2.31 18.09 -15.03
CA VAL A 15 0.89 18.38 -14.80
C VAL A 15 0.70 19.00 -13.41
N ASP A 16 -0.16 20.02 -13.33
CA ASP A 16 -0.57 20.59 -12.05
C ASP A 16 -1.44 19.59 -11.29
N TYR A 17 -1.00 19.20 -10.07
CA TYR A 17 -1.74 18.30 -9.19
C TYR A 17 -3.17 18.80 -8.90
N ARG A 18 -3.44 20.10 -9.00
CA ARG A 18 -4.79 20.67 -8.82
C ARG A 18 -5.78 20.16 -9.86
N GLN A 19 -5.33 19.76 -11.05
CA GLN A 19 -6.21 19.13 -12.05
C GLN A 19 -6.78 17.80 -11.54
N LEU A 20 -6.09 17.11 -10.63
CA LEU A 20 -6.62 15.89 -10.01
C LEU A 20 -7.91 16.16 -9.23
N LEU A 21 -8.15 17.40 -8.80
CA LEU A 21 -9.36 17.79 -8.09
C LEU A 21 -10.62 17.74 -8.98
N SER A 22 -10.51 18.06 -10.27
CA SER A 22 -11.63 17.92 -11.22
C SER A 22 -11.76 16.49 -11.73
N TRP A 23 -10.63 15.82 -12.00
CA TRP A 23 -10.60 14.47 -12.55
C TRP A 23 -10.84 13.34 -11.54
N ASN A 24 -10.91 13.63 -10.23
CA ASN A 24 -10.99 12.60 -9.19
C ASN A 24 -12.17 11.61 -9.37
N TYR A 25 -13.39 12.08 -9.61
CA TYR A 25 -14.58 11.21 -9.69
C TYR A 25 -14.64 10.41 -11.00
N PRO A 26 -14.32 10.99 -12.18
CA PRO A 26 -14.13 10.21 -13.40
C PRO A 26 -13.09 9.10 -13.26
N LEU A 27 -11.93 9.41 -12.68
CA LEU A 27 -10.86 8.41 -12.46
C LEU A 27 -11.30 7.31 -11.48
N TYR A 28 -12.03 7.68 -10.44
CA TYR A 28 -12.58 6.72 -9.48
C TYR A 28 -13.62 5.80 -10.12
N GLY A 29 -14.55 6.35 -10.90
CA GLY A 29 -15.54 5.57 -11.65
C GLY A 29 -14.87 4.59 -12.63
N LEU A 30 -13.86 5.08 -13.37
CA LEU A 30 -13.06 4.24 -14.26
C LEU A 30 -12.37 3.11 -13.50
N THR A 31 -11.82 3.39 -12.31
CA THR A 31 -11.16 2.38 -11.47
C THR A 31 -12.13 1.27 -11.06
N LEU A 32 -13.35 1.63 -10.64
CA LEU A 32 -14.38 0.65 -10.30
C LEU A 32 -14.75 -0.21 -11.51
N ILE A 33 -14.89 0.38 -12.69
CA ILE A 33 -15.16 -0.35 -13.93
C ILE A 33 -14.02 -1.32 -14.25
N VAL A 34 -12.76 -0.88 -14.15
CA VAL A 34 -11.60 -1.76 -14.40
C VAL A 34 -11.51 -2.87 -13.36
N LEU A 35 -11.80 -2.60 -12.08
CA LEU A 35 -11.85 -3.62 -11.02
C LEU A 35 -12.97 -4.64 -11.28
N LEU A 36 -14.14 -4.19 -11.74
CA LEU A 36 -15.25 -5.05 -12.12
C LEU A 36 -14.89 -5.91 -13.35
N PHE A 37 -14.28 -5.30 -14.36
CA PHE A 37 -13.82 -6.01 -15.55
C PHE A 37 -12.78 -7.07 -15.22
N ALA A 38 -11.83 -6.73 -14.34
CA ALA A 38 -10.84 -7.66 -13.84
C ALA A 38 -11.48 -8.82 -13.06
N LEU A 39 -12.60 -8.60 -12.36
CA LEU A 39 -13.36 -9.65 -11.68
C LEU A 39 -13.87 -10.74 -12.63
N ILE A 40 -14.25 -10.33 -13.85
CA ILE A 40 -14.86 -11.20 -14.86
C ILE A 40 -13.80 -11.84 -15.77
N LEU A 41 -12.80 -11.06 -16.21
CA LEU A 41 -11.88 -11.44 -17.29
C LEU A 41 -10.41 -11.58 -16.83
N GLY A 42 -10.11 -11.28 -15.57
CA GLY A 42 -8.74 -11.33 -15.07
C GLY A 42 -8.24 -12.76 -14.92
N THR A 43 -7.00 -12.99 -15.36
CA THR A 43 -6.33 -14.29 -15.20
C THR A 43 -5.83 -14.46 -13.77
N THR A 44 -6.05 -15.64 -13.19
CA THR A 44 -5.55 -15.99 -11.86
C THR A 44 -4.08 -16.41 -11.92
N VAL A 45 -3.21 -15.64 -11.27
CA VAL A 45 -1.80 -16.03 -11.03
C VAL A 45 -1.60 -16.18 -9.52
N GLY A 46 -1.03 -17.30 -9.07
CA GLY A 46 -0.78 -17.55 -7.64
C GLY A 46 -2.03 -17.64 -6.75
N GLY A 47 -3.21 -17.89 -7.33
CA GLY A 47 -4.46 -18.13 -6.61
C GLY A 47 -5.18 -16.91 -6.03
N SER A 48 -4.67 -15.69 -6.20
CA SER A 48 -5.21 -14.51 -5.47
C SER A 48 -5.11 -13.15 -6.17
N GLN A 49 -4.69 -13.09 -7.44
CA GLN A 49 -4.62 -11.80 -8.14
C GLN A 49 -5.15 -11.94 -9.57
N ARG A 50 -6.12 -11.08 -9.90
CA ARG A 50 -6.75 -11.00 -11.23
C ARG A 50 -6.00 -10.00 -12.08
N TRP A 51 -4.94 -10.50 -12.72
CA TRP A 51 -4.09 -9.71 -13.59
C TRP A 51 -4.78 -9.49 -14.94
N ILE A 52 -4.67 -8.27 -15.47
CA ILE A 52 -5.00 -7.99 -16.87
C ILE A 52 -3.72 -8.13 -17.67
N ASN A 53 -3.66 -9.14 -18.54
CA ASN A 53 -2.52 -9.35 -19.41
C ASN A 53 -2.63 -8.42 -20.63
N LEU A 54 -1.77 -7.41 -20.70
CA LEU A 54 -1.68 -6.49 -21.84
C LEU A 54 -0.68 -6.98 -22.91
N GLY A 55 -0.18 -8.22 -22.78
CA GLY A 55 0.82 -8.82 -23.66
C GLY A 55 2.26 -8.43 -23.28
N PHE A 56 2.55 -7.14 -23.19
CA PHE A 56 3.88 -6.61 -22.81
C PHE A 56 4.06 -6.43 -21.30
N PHE A 57 2.95 -6.36 -20.56
CA PHE A 57 2.93 -6.11 -19.13
C PHE A 57 1.66 -6.67 -18.50
N ARG A 58 1.77 -7.20 -17.27
CA ARG A 58 0.62 -7.61 -16.47
C ARG A 58 0.25 -6.45 -15.56
N LEU A 59 -0.90 -5.84 -15.83
CA LEU A 59 -1.43 -4.76 -15.01
C LEU A 59 -2.29 -5.35 -13.89
N GLN A 60 -2.01 -4.96 -12.66
CA GLN A 60 -2.81 -5.29 -11.49
C GLN A 60 -3.69 -4.06 -11.18
N PRO A 61 -5.02 -4.12 -11.41
CA PRO A 61 -5.89 -2.96 -11.25
C PRO A 61 -6.02 -2.47 -9.81
N SER A 62 -5.77 -3.34 -8.82
CA SER A 62 -5.83 -2.96 -7.41
C SER A 62 -4.68 -2.02 -7.00
N GLU A 63 -3.56 -2.01 -7.71
CA GLU A 63 -2.44 -1.10 -7.44
C GLU A 63 -2.80 0.38 -7.70
N PRO A 64 -3.22 0.80 -8.92
CA PRO A 64 -3.62 2.18 -9.17
C PRO A 64 -4.87 2.59 -8.39
N ALA A 65 -5.74 1.62 -8.00
CA ALA A 65 -6.91 1.91 -7.18
C ALA A 65 -6.55 2.55 -5.82
N LYS A 66 -5.40 2.19 -5.24
CA LYS A 66 -4.91 2.77 -3.97
C LYS A 66 -4.62 4.27 -4.14
N LEU A 67 -3.95 4.65 -5.24
CA LEU A 67 -3.63 6.05 -5.54
C LEU A 67 -4.89 6.86 -5.89
N ILE A 68 -5.81 6.26 -6.64
CA ILE A 68 -7.05 6.94 -7.03
C ILE A 68 -7.98 7.15 -5.83
N LEU A 69 -8.05 6.18 -4.91
CA LEU A 69 -8.73 6.37 -3.62
C LEU A 69 -8.16 7.57 -2.85
N ILE A 70 -6.83 7.69 -2.77
CA ILE A 70 -6.17 8.83 -2.11
C ILE A 70 -6.60 10.16 -2.74
N ILE A 71 -6.64 10.23 -4.07
CA ILE A 71 -7.08 11.44 -4.79
C ILE A 71 -8.55 11.77 -4.47
N SER A 72 -9.43 10.77 -4.51
CA SER A 72 -10.86 10.95 -4.22
C SER A 72 -11.13 11.35 -2.77
N LEU A 73 -10.45 10.72 -1.81
CA LEU A 73 -10.55 11.07 -0.39
C LEU A 73 -10.04 12.50 -0.14
N ALA A 74 -8.86 12.86 -0.67
CA ALA A 74 -8.31 14.21 -0.55
C ALA A 74 -9.25 15.26 -1.14
N SER A 75 -9.85 14.99 -2.30
CA SER A 75 -10.83 15.88 -2.94
C SER A 75 -12.10 16.03 -2.09
N TYR A 76 -12.64 14.93 -1.56
CA TYR A 76 -13.83 14.97 -0.71
C TYR A 76 -13.57 15.79 0.56
N TYR A 77 -12.50 15.50 1.30
CA TYR A 77 -12.16 16.22 2.52
C TYR A 77 -11.89 17.69 2.26
N TYR A 78 -11.22 18.02 1.15
CA TYR A 78 -11.01 19.41 0.76
C TYR A 78 -12.33 20.17 0.50
N ARG A 79 -13.25 19.58 -0.28
CA ARG A 79 -14.52 20.23 -0.65
C ARG A 79 -15.49 20.37 0.52
N LYS A 80 -15.45 19.42 1.46
CA LYS A 80 -16.38 19.34 2.60
C LYS A 80 -15.89 20.07 3.85
N ASP A 81 -14.63 20.50 3.88
CA ASP A 81 -14.05 21.15 5.06
C ASP A 81 -14.68 22.52 5.33
N ASN A 82 -15.62 22.53 6.27
CA ASN A 82 -16.31 23.73 6.75
C ASN A 82 -15.71 24.28 8.06
N GLY A 83 -14.52 23.83 8.49
CA GLY A 83 -13.83 24.33 9.69
C GLY A 83 -14.37 23.84 11.05
N HIS A 84 -15.62 23.39 11.11
CA HIS A 84 -16.29 22.88 12.32
C HIS A 84 -15.91 21.43 12.70
N GLY A 85 -15.07 20.78 11.89
CA GLY A 85 -14.66 19.39 12.05
C GLY A 85 -15.71 18.38 11.59
N PHE A 86 -15.24 17.22 11.14
CA PHE A 86 -16.09 16.20 10.52
C PHE A 86 -16.88 15.42 11.57
N SER A 87 -18.18 15.25 11.32
CA SER A 87 -19.08 14.39 12.09
C SER A 87 -19.14 12.98 11.50
N LEU A 88 -19.81 12.04 12.18
CA LEU A 88 -20.01 10.67 11.66
C LEU A 88 -20.71 10.65 10.31
N LEU A 89 -21.73 11.51 10.12
CA LEU A 89 -22.46 11.60 8.86
C LEU A 89 -21.57 12.11 7.72
N ASP A 90 -20.64 13.03 8.02
CA ASP A 90 -19.68 13.53 7.03
C ASP A 90 -18.66 12.46 6.62
N LEU A 91 -18.48 11.41 7.44
CA LEU A 91 -17.59 10.29 7.12
C LEU A 91 -18.28 9.16 6.35
N VAL A 92 -19.61 9.19 6.15
CA VAL A 92 -20.33 8.15 5.39
C VAL A 92 -19.84 8.08 3.95
N ILE A 93 -19.70 9.22 3.28
CA ILE A 93 -19.23 9.27 1.89
C ILE A 93 -17.80 8.73 1.74
N PRO A 94 -16.79 9.17 2.53
CA PRO A 94 -15.43 8.64 2.37
C PRO A 94 -15.32 7.17 2.83
N MET A 95 -16.16 6.72 3.77
CA MET A 95 -16.30 5.28 4.06
C MET A 95 -16.81 4.52 2.84
N LEU A 96 -17.85 5.00 2.15
CA LEU A 96 -18.36 4.36 0.92
C LEU A 96 -17.33 4.36 -0.21
N LEU A 97 -16.60 5.48 -0.39
CA LEU A 97 -15.50 5.58 -1.36
C LEU A 97 -14.39 4.56 -1.07
N THR A 98 -14.19 4.17 0.18
CA THR A 98 -13.18 3.17 0.57
C THR A 98 -13.72 1.75 0.44
N ILE A 99 -14.95 1.52 0.94
CA ILE A 99 -15.57 0.19 1.01
C ILE A 99 -15.88 -0.35 -0.40
N ALA A 100 -16.32 0.49 -1.34
CA ALA A 100 -16.66 0.05 -2.68
C ALA A 100 -15.49 -0.67 -3.41
N PRO A 101 -14.29 -0.07 -3.56
CA PRO A 101 -13.15 -0.76 -4.15
C PRO A 101 -12.62 -1.88 -3.23
N ALA A 102 -12.68 -1.72 -1.91
CA ALA A 102 -12.22 -2.76 -0.98
C ALA A 102 -13.03 -4.06 -1.11
N ILE A 103 -14.35 -3.98 -1.30
CA ILE A 103 -15.20 -5.15 -1.57
C ILE A 103 -14.82 -5.80 -2.90
N LEU A 104 -14.69 -5.02 -3.98
CA LEU A 104 -14.33 -5.56 -5.30
C LEU A 104 -12.97 -6.28 -5.27
N ILE A 105 -11.99 -5.72 -4.56
CA ILE A 105 -10.67 -6.30 -4.39
C ILE A 105 -10.71 -7.53 -3.46
N GLY A 106 -11.50 -7.49 -2.39
CA GLY A 106 -11.73 -8.66 -1.53
C GLY A 106 -12.40 -9.83 -2.25
N LEU A 107 -13.23 -9.55 -3.25
CA LEU A 107 -13.80 -10.55 -4.17
C LEU A 107 -12.78 -11.08 -5.19
N GLN A 108 -11.61 -10.44 -5.34
CA GLN A 108 -10.46 -10.89 -6.14
C GLN A 108 -9.46 -11.71 -5.30
N PRO A 109 -9.94 -12.45 -4.29
CA PRO A 109 -9.19 -12.92 -3.13
C PRO A 109 -8.05 -12.08 -2.52
N ASP A 110 -7.88 -10.80 -2.87
CA ASP A 110 -6.76 -9.97 -2.41
C ASP A 110 -7.11 -9.18 -1.13
N LEU A 111 -7.12 -9.90 0.00
CA LEU A 111 -7.45 -9.31 1.31
C LEU A 111 -6.44 -8.22 1.73
N GLY A 112 -5.19 -8.35 1.30
CA GLY A 112 -4.14 -7.41 1.66
C GLY A 112 -4.34 -6.02 1.13
N THR A 113 -4.55 -5.97 -0.18
CA THR A 113 -4.79 -4.69 -0.83
C THR A 113 -6.10 -4.08 -0.33
N ALA A 114 -7.14 -4.89 -0.08
CA ALA A 114 -8.38 -4.41 0.51
C ALA A 114 -8.18 -3.79 1.90
N LEU A 115 -7.39 -4.44 2.78
CA LEU A 115 -7.06 -3.90 4.10
C LEU A 115 -6.20 -2.63 4.00
N MET A 116 -5.33 -2.57 3.00
CA MET A 116 -4.47 -1.41 2.78
C MET A 116 -5.28 -0.15 2.40
N LEU A 117 -6.38 -0.30 1.63
CA LEU A 117 -7.32 0.81 1.40
C LEU A 117 -7.94 1.32 2.70
N VAL A 118 -8.27 0.43 3.64
CA VAL A 118 -8.77 0.80 4.97
C VAL A 118 -7.70 1.55 5.77
N PHE A 119 -6.45 1.09 5.76
CA PHE A 119 -5.34 1.77 6.43
C PHE A 119 -5.09 3.17 5.85
N ILE A 120 -5.13 3.35 4.53
CA ILE A 120 -5.07 4.67 3.89
C ILE A 120 -6.21 5.55 4.39
N PHE A 121 -7.45 5.06 4.34
CA PHE A 121 -8.62 5.82 4.78
C PHE A 121 -8.50 6.27 6.23
N VAL A 122 -8.15 5.36 7.14
CA VAL A 122 -7.96 5.68 8.56
C VAL A 122 -6.85 6.72 8.73
N SER A 123 -5.69 6.52 8.10
CA SER A 123 -4.58 7.48 8.17
C SER A 123 -5.00 8.86 7.69
N MET A 124 -5.59 8.99 6.49
CA MET A 124 -6.04 10.28 5.98
C MET A 124 -7.09 10.93 6.88
N THR A 125 -8.05 10.15 7.40
CA THR A 125 -9.12 10.64 8.27
C THR A 125 -8.57 11.20 9.59
N LEU A 126 -7.49 10.61 10.13
CA LEU A 126 -6.83 11.09 11.35
C LEU A 126 -6.10 12.43 11.17
N PHE A 127 -5.66 12.74 9.94
CA PHE A 127 -5.05 14.03 9.60
C PHE A 127 -6.07 15.14 9.30
N VAL A 128 -7.36 14.81 9.29
CA VAL A 128 -8.46 15.77 9.19
C VAL A 128 -9.01 16.08 10.58
N ARG A 129 -9.51 17.31 10.78
CA ARG A 129 -10.09 17.71 12.07
C ARG A 129 -11.38 16.93 12.35
N LEU A 130 -11.31 15.92 13.20
CA LEU A 130 -12.48 15.15 13.66
C LEU A 130 -13.08 15.72 14.94
N LYS A 131 -14.40 15.59 15.10
CA LYS A 131 -15.05 15.77 16.41
C LYS A 131 -14.62 14.63 17.34
N LYS A 132 -14.32 14.92 18.61
CA LYS A 132 -13.89 13.90 19.61
C LYS A 132 -14.85 12.71 19.69
N LYS A 133 -16.16 12.97 19.65
CA LYS A 133 -17.21 11.94 19.62
C LYS A 133 -17.04 11.00 18.41
N THR A 134 -16.80 11.55 17.23
CA THR A 134 -16.61 10.80 15.98
C THR A 134 -15.37 9.90 16.04
N LEU A 135 -14.27 10.39 16.59
CA LEU A 135 -13.05 9.58 16.77
C LEU A 135 -13.30 8.38 17.70
N ILE A 136 -13.92 8.60 18.86
CA ILE A 136 -14.25 7.53 19.80
C ILE A 136 -15.17 6.49 19.15
N THR A 137 -16.22 6.94 18.45
CA THR A 137 -17.13 6.02 17.75
C THR A 137 -16.43 5.22 16.66
N LEU A 138 -15.47 5.81 15.93
CA LEU A 138 -14.71 5.10 14.90
C LEU A 138 -13.82 4.01 15.52
N ILE A 139 -13.18 4.30 16.66
CA ILE A 139 -12.36 3.33 17.38
C ILE A 139 -13.23 2.19 17.92
N CYS A 140 -14.34 2.51 18.60
CA CYS A 140 -15.25 1.50 19.14
C CYS A 140 -15.82 0.60 18.03
N THR A 141 -16.31 1.21 16.93
CA THR A 141 -16.84 0.43 15.79
C THR A 141 -15.76 -0.43 15.14
N GLY A 142 -14.54 0.10 14.96
CA GLY A 142 -13.40 -0.68 14.44
C GLY A 142 -13.08 -1.90 15.29
N ILE A 143 -13.03 -1.75 16.62
CA ILE A 143 -12.77 -2.87 17.55
C ILE A 143 -13.92 -3.89 17.50
N SER A 144 -15.17 -3.44 17.49
CA SER A 144 -16.34 -4.32 17.40
C SER A 144 -16.40 -5.11 16.09
N MET A 145 -15.81 -4.58 15.00
CA MET A 145 -15.76 -5.27 13.71
C MET A 145 -14.73 -6.41 13.66
N ILE A 146 -13.76 -6.46 14.57
CA ILE A 146 -12.74 -7.55 14.61
C ILE A 146 -13.38 -8.94 14.77
N PRO A 147 -14.21 -9.22 15.80
CA PRO A 147 -14.83 -10.54 15.97
C PRO A 147 -15.84 -10.86 14.85
N LEU A 148 -16.53 -9.84 14.31
CA LEU A 148 -17.45 -10.02 13.19
C LEU A 148 -16.69 -10.40 11.90
N GLY A 149 -15.58 -9.71 11.64
CA GLY A 149 -14.69 -10.02 10.53
C GLY A 149 -14.14 -11.44 10.62
N TRP A 150 -13.72 -11.86 11.81
CA TRP A 150 -13.26 -13.22 12.05
C TRP A 150 -14.34 -14.25 11.76
N ASN A 151 -15.55 -14.09 12.29
CA ASN A 151 -16.58 -15.13 12.17
C ASN A 151 -17.26 -15.17 10.80
N PHE A 152 -17.54 -14.00 10.21
CA PHE A 152 -18.43 -13.90 9.04
C PHE A 152 -17.73 -13.50 7.73
N VAL A 153 -16.57 -12.84 7.79
CA VAL A 153 -15.91 -12.30 6.59
C VAL A 153 -14.72 -13.17 6.16
N LEU A 154 -13.88 -13.60 7.11
CA LEU A 154 -12.68 -14.34 6.80
C LEU A 154 -12.98 -15.78 6.32
N LYS A 155 -12.43 -16.13 5.16
CA LYS A 155 -12.45 -17.50 4.63
C LYS A 155 -11.50 -18.41 5.43
N PRO A 156 -11.69 -19.74 5.41
CA PRO A 156 -10.85 -20.68 6.18
C PRO A 156 -9.34 -20.52 5.92
N TYR A 157 -8.92 -20.34 4.66
CA TYR A 157 -7.51 -20.13 4.32
C TYR A 157 -6.94 -18.81 4.88
N GLN A 158 -7.78 -17.76 5.01
CA GLN A 158 -7.36 -16.47 5.56
C GLN A 158 -7.18 -16.56 7.07
N LYS A 159 -8.08 -17.30 7.76
CA LYS A 159 -7.93 -17.64 9.17
C LYS A 159 -6.67 -18.46 9.40
N LEU A 160 -6.42 -19.46 8.54
CA LEU A 160 -5.22 -20.29 8.62
C LEU A 160 -3.95 -19.44 8.57
N ARG A 161 -3.84 -18.45 7.64
CA ARG A 161 -2.69 -17.54 7.59
C ARG A 161 -2.45 -16.75 8.88
N ILE A 162 -3.53 -16.36 9.58
CA ILE A 162 -3.43 -15.66 10.87
C ILE A 162 -3.03 -16.63 11.97
N LEU A 163 -3.59 -17.85 12.00
CA LEU A 163 -3.24 -18.87 13.00
C LEU A 163 -1.79 -19.36 12.82
N THR A 164 -1.33 -19.51 11.58
CA THR A 164 0.05 -19.92 11.25
C THR A 164 1.09 -18.90 11.68
N LEU A 165 0.70 -17.65 11.92
CA LEU A 165 1.59 -16.65 12.50
C LEU A 165 2.01 -17.03 13.93
N PHE A 166 1.06 -17.55 14.71
CA PHE A 166 1.28 -17.93 16.11
C PHE A 166 1.73 -19.38 16.25
N ASN A 167 1.28 -20.25 15.34
CA ASN A 167 1.71 -21.65 15.28
C ASN A 167 2.08 -22.05 13.83
N PRO A 168 3.35 -21.87 13.42
CA PRO A 168 3.81 -22.20 12.08
C PRO A 168 3.64 -23.67 11.68
N GLU A 169 3.52 -24.59 12.65
CA GLU A 169 3.36 -26.04 12.40
C GLU A 169 1.97 -26.39 11.84
N LEU A 170 1.01 -25.47 11.88
CA LEU A 170 -0.32 -25.65 11.30
C LEU A 170 -0.31 -25.68 9.76
N ASP A 171 0.73 -25.12 9.13
CA ASP A 171 0.93 -25.16 7.69
C ASP A 171 2.43 -25.25 7.34
N PRO A 172 3.05 -26.44 7.55
CA PRO A 172 4.48 -26.63 7.45
C PRO A 172 4.99 -26.69 6.00
N ARG A 173 4.09 -26.62 5.01
CA ARG A 173 4.42 -26.62 3.57
C ARG A 173 3.94 -25.37 2.82
N GLY A 174 3.04 -24.58 3.40
CA GLY A 174 2.53 -23.35 2.81
C GLY A 174 3.02 -22.09 3.52
N ALA A 175 2.10 -21.30 4.06
CA ALA A 175 2.40 -19.97 4.60
C ALA A 175 3.35 -20.03 5.80
N GLY A 176 3.21 -21.04 6.68
CA GLY A 176 4.08 -21.24 7.84
C GLY A 176 5.53 -21.54 7.45
N TYR A 177 5.72 -22.32 6.39
CA TYR A 177 7.03 -22.61 5.82
C TYR A 177 7.72 -21.34 5.32
N HIS A 178 7.02 -20.50 4.55
CA HIS A 178 7.57 -19.27 3.99
C HIS A 178 7.97 -18.25 5.06
N ILE A 179 7.15 -18.10 6.10
CA ILE A 179 7.48 -17.24 7.24
C ILE A 179 8.74 -17.75 7.96
N THR A 180 8.81 -19.07 8.19
CA THR A 180 9.95 -19.69 8.88
C THR A 180 11.25 -19.52 8.08
N GLN A 181 11.21 -19.78 6.77
CA GLN A 181 12.36 -19.58 5.89
C GLN A 181 12.78 -18.12 5.80
N SER A 182 11.83 -17.19 5.76
CA SER A 182 12.11 -15.76 5.79
C SER A 182 12.86 -15.35 7.07
N LYS A 183 12.41 -15.83 8.23
CA LYS A 183 13.10 -15.59 9.51
C LYS A 183 14.51 -16.18 9.54
N ILE A 184 14.68 -17.40 9.01
CA ILE A 184 15.99 -18.05 8.93
C ILE A 184 16.93 -17.27 8.00
N ALA A 185 16.45 -16.81 6.85
CA ALA A 185 17.23 -16.01 5.91
C ALA A 185 17.76 -14.73 6.58
N VAL A 186 16.87 -13.95 7.20
CA VAL A 186 17.20 -12.73 7.94
C VAL A 186 18.19 -13.03 9.08
N GLY A 187 17.95 -14.09 9.87
CA GLY A 187 18.83 -14.47 10.98
C GLY A 187 20.22 -14.95 10.53
N SER A 188 20.30 -15.60 9.38
CA SER A 188 21.54 -16.15 8.85
C SER A 188 22.51 -15.10 8.29
N GLY A 189 22.04 -13.86 8.09
CA GLY A 189 22.88 -12.74 7.69
C GLY A 189 23.85 -12.26 8.77
N LEU A 190 23.66 -12.63 10.05
CA LEU A 190 24.54 -12.19 11.16
C LEU A 190 24.79 -10.66 11.12
N LYS A 191 26.00 -10.20 11.45
CA LYS A 191 26.34 -8.76 11.46
C LYS A 191 26.63 -8.20 10.06
N PHE A 192 27.36 -8.94 9.22
CA PHE A 192 27.93 -8.45 7.96
C PHE A 192 27.36 -9.12 6.70
N GLY A 193 26.47 -10.09 6.85
CA GLY A 193 25.90 -10.85 5.75
C GLY A 193 26.79 -12.00 5.29
N LYS A 194 26.26 -12.82 4.38
CA LYS A 194 27.01 -13.89 3.70
C LYS A 194 27.79 -13.41 2.48
N GLY A 195 27.54 -12.17 2.04
CA GLY A 195 28.09 -11.57 0.83
C GLY A 195 27.11 -11.60 -0.34
N PHE A 196 27.28 -10.64 -1.25
CA PHE A 196 26.42 -10.46 -2.43
C PHE A 196 26.35 -11.73 -3.29
N LEU A 197 25.15 -12.18 -3.63
CA LEU A 197 24.85 -13.42 -4.37
C LEU A 197 25.33 -14.73 -3.72
N LYS A 198 25.72 -14.69 -2.43
CA LYS A 198 26.11 -15.88 -1.66
C LYS A 198 25.00 -16.34 -0.69
N GLY A 199 23.79 -15.78 -0.83
CA GLY A 199 22.62 -16.18 -0.05
C GLY A 199 22.23 -17.63 -0.33
N THR A 200 22.14 -18.43 0.73
CA THR A 200 21.78 -19.85 0.64
C THR A 200 20.28 -20.03 0.51
N GLN A 201 19.50 -19.24 1.25
CA GLN A 201 18.05 -19.35 1.23
C GLN A 201 17.48 -18.77 -0.05
N GLY A 202 18.03 -17.66 -0.54
CA GLY A 202 17.66 -17.03 -1.81
C GLY A 202 18.11 -17.75 -3.08
N HIS A 203 18.94 -18.80 -3.02
CA HIS A 203 19.43 -19.56 -4.20
C HIS A 203 18.82 -20.97 -4.32
N LEU A 204 18.28 -21.55 -3.25
CA LEU A 204 17.77 -22.93 -3.20
C LEU A 204 16.21 -23.09 -3.29
N ASP A 205 15.51 -22.11 -3.87
CA ASP A 205 14.04 -22.03 -4.04
C ASP A 205 13.15 -22.27 -2.80
N PHE A 206 13.73 -22.17 -1.60
CA PHE A 206 13.00 -22.30 -0.33
C PHE A 206 12.06 -21.12 0.00
N LEU A 207 12.23 -19.98 -0.68
CA LEU A 207 11.37 -18.81 -0.57
C LEU A 207 10.60 -18.66 -1.89
N PRO A 208 9.26 -18.71 -1.90
CA PRO A 208 8.48 -18.37 -3.08
C PRO A 208 8.69 -16.89 -3.37
N GLU A 209 8.66 -16.51 -4.64
CA GLU A 209 8.50 -15.09 -5.00
C GLU A 209 9.61 -14.18 -4.38
N ARG A 210 10.85 -14.68 -4.35
CA ARG A 210 12.05 -14.04 -3.74
C ARG A 210 12.29 -12.62 -4.22
N HIS A 211 11.97 -12.36 -5.48
CA HIS A 211 12.17 -11.06 -6.09
C HIS A 211 11.02 -10.09 -5.83
N THR A 212 9.87 -10.57 -5.36
CA THR A 212 8.66 -9.76 -5.15
C THR A 212 8.42 -9.58 -3.65
N ASP A 213 7.83 -10.54 -2.96
CA ASP A 213 7.38 -10.37 -1.57
C ASP A 213 8.51 -10.48 -0.54
N PHE A 214 9.51 -11.31 -0.81
CA PHE A 214 10.61 -11.62 0.13
C PHE A 214 11.95 -10.99 -0.24
N ALA A 215 11.95 -9.96 -1.11
CA ALA A 215 13.20 -9.33 -1.57
C ALA A 215 14.09 -8.83 -0.42
N PHE A 216 13.48 -8.28 0.64
CA PHE A 216 14.25 -7.79 1.80
C PHE A 216 14.83 -8.91 2.67
N SER A 217 14.25 -10.12 2.68
CA SER A 217 14.87 -11.25 3.42
C SER A 217 16.17 -11.70 2.74
N VAL A 218 16.22 -11.66 1.41
CA VAL A 218 17.44 -11.91 0.63
C VAL A 218 18.49 -10.82 0.89
N TRP A 219 18.08 -9.54 0.88
CA TRP A 219 18.97 -8.42 1.24
C TRP A 219 19.57 -8.59 2.64
N ALA A 220 18.75 -8.95 3.62
CA ALA A 220 19.18 -9.17 4.99
C ALA A 220 20.14 -10.37 5.11
N GLU A 221 19.94 -11.44 4.34
CA GLU A 221 20.87 -12.58 4.30
C GLU A 221 22.24 -12.17 3.72
N GLU A 222 22.24 -11.38 2.64
CA GLU A 222 23.46 -11.02 1.91
C GLU A 222 24.29 -9.93 2.62
N TRP A 223 23.63 -8.96 3.24
CA TRP A 223 24.26 -7.77 3.84
C TRP A 223 24.18 -7.70 5.37
N GLY A 224 23.47 -8.64 5.99
CA GLY A 224 23.38 -8.78 7.44
C GLY A 224 22.71 -7.60 8.13
N PHE A 225 22.98 -7.49 9.44
CA PHE A 225 22.41 -6.46 10.30
C PHE A 225 22.74 -5.03 9.84
N PHE A 226 24.01 -4.74 9.52
CA PHE A 226 24.38 -3.37 9.12
C PHE A 226 23.78 -2.95 7.78
N GLY A 227 23.72 -3.87 6.81
CA GLY A 227 23.03 -3.59 5.54
C GLY A 227 21.53 -3.40 5.70
N SER A 228 20.91 -4.16 6.60
CA SER A 228 19.48 -4.01 6.94
C SER A 228 19.22 -2.68 7.64
N LEU A 229 20.09 -2.27 8.58
CA LEU A 229 19.98 -0.98 9.27
C LEU A 229 20.15 0.19 8.29
N PHE A 230 21.15 0.14 7.42
CA PHE A 230 21.35 1.13 6.37
C PHE A 230 20.12 1.25 5.47
N PHE A 231 19.58 0.12 5.02
CA PHE A 231 18.37 0.07 4.21
C PHE A 231 17.17 0.75 4.91
N LEU A 232 16.92 0.39 6.18
CA LEU A 232 15.84 0.99 6.96
C LEU A 232 16.03 2.49 7.18
N CYS A 233 17.27 2.95 7.43
CA CYS A 233 17.59 4.37 7.53
C CYS A 233 17.33 5.12 6.21
N CYS A 234 17.73 4.56 5.07
CA CYS A 234 17.43 5.14 3.75
C CYS A 234 15.92 5.19 3.49
N TYR A 235 15.18 4.14 3.87
CA TYR A 235 13.73 4.10 3.70
C TYR A 235 13.02 5.13 4.59
N LEU A 236 13.45 5.26 5.85
CA LEU A 236 12.95 6.28 6.77
C LEU A 236 13.26 7.69 6.24
N PHE A 237 14.47 7.91 5.72
CA PHE A 237 14.84 9.18 5.12
C PHE A 237 13.95 9.53 3.91
N LEU A 238 13.65 8.56 3.05
CA LEU A 238 12.70 8.73 1.94
C LEU A 238 11.31 9.11 2.44
N LEU A 239 10.79 8.42 3.46
CA LEU A 239 9.48 8.75 4.05
C LEU A 239 9.47 10.17 4.64
N LEU A 240 10.54 10.59 5.31
CA LEU A 240 10.68 11.94 5.85
C LEU A 240 10.73 13.00 4.73
N LEU A 241 11.38 12.71 3.60
CA LEU A 241 11.36 13.60 2.43
C LEU A 241 9.95 13.75 1.84
N CYS A 242 9.23 12.64 1.70
CA CYS A 242 7.85 12.64 1.21
C CYS A 242 6.92 13.39 2.18
N LEU A 243 7.07 13.18 3.49
CA LEU A 243 6.31 13.89 4.51
C LEU A 243 6.60 15.38 4.49
N ASN A 244 7.88 15.77 4.40
CA ASN A 244 8.27 17.18 4.29
C ASN A 244 7.67 17.84 3.03
N ALA A 245 7.59 17.13 1.90
CA ALA A 245 6.92 17.62 0.71
C ALA A 245 5.41 17.86 0.94
N ALA A 246 4.73 16.96 1.64
CA ALA A 246 3.32 17.12 2.00
C ALA A 246 3.08 18.29 2.97
N LEU A 247 3.89 18.40 4.02
CA LEU A 247 3.82 19.48 5.02
C LEU A 247 4.15 20.86 4.44
N SER A 248 4.93 20.92 3.35
CA SER A 248 5.26 22.16 2.65
C SER A 248 4.11 22.72 1.80
N SER A 249 3.01 21.99 1.64
CA SER A 249 1.86 22.40 0.85
C SER A 249 1.10 23.55 1.53
N ARG A 250 0.77 24.60 0.78
CA ARG A 250 -0.04 25.73 1.28
C ARG A 250 -1.54 25.50 1.17
N ASP A 251 -1.98 24.69 0.21
CA ASP A 251 -3.37 24.31 0.06
C ASP A 251 -3.65 22.97 0.77
N LYS A 252 -4.87 22.88 1.35
CA LYS A 252 -5.34 21.71 2.07
C LYS A 252 -5.43 20.46 1.20
N PHE A 253 -5.77 20.62 -0.09
CA PHE A 253 -5.86 19.50 -1.02
C PHE A 253 -4.49 18.83 -1.23
N GLY A 254 -3.46 19.61 -1.55
CA GLY A 254 -2.09 19.14 -1.69
C GLY A 254 -1.53 18.53 -0.42
N PHE A 255 -1.86 19.10 0.76
CA PHE A 255 -1.49 18.52 2.05
C PHE A 255 -2.11 17.13 2.24
N LEU A 256 -3.43 17.00 2.07
CA LEU A 256 -4.14 15.73 2.26
C LEU A 256 -3.72 14.68 1.22
N LEU A 257 -3.54 15.10 -0.03
CA LEU A 257 -3.05 14.24 -1.11
C LEU A 257 -1.65 13.71 -0.77
N GLY A 258 -0.76 14.58 -0.27
CA GLY A 258 0.58 14.21 0.15
C GLY A 258 0.58 13.25 1.35
N VAL A 259 -0.25 13.51 2.36
CA VAL A 259 -0.43 12.61 3.51
C VAL A 259 -0.91 11.23 3.06
N GLY A 260 -1.87 11.16 2.14
CA GLY A 260 -2.35 9.89 1.60
C GLY A 260 -1.26 9.11 0.86
N ILE A 261 -0.43 9.77 0.05
CA ILE A 261 0.69 9.13 -0.65
C ILE A 261 1.78 8.68 0.32
N VAL A 262 2.10 9.47 1.34
CA VAL A 262 3.05 9.04 2.40
C VAL A 262 2.50 7.82 3.13
N SER A 263 1.20 7.82 3.45
CA SER A 263 0.53 6.69 4.10
C SER A 263 0.57 5.42 3.23
N LEU A 264 0.38 5.56 1.92
CA LEU A 264 0.50 4.47 0.93
C LEU A 264 1.87 3.77 1.03
N ILE A 265 2.94 4.56 0.92
CA ILE A 265 4.32 4.06 0.92
C ILE A 265 4.66 3.46 2.30
N PHE A 266 4.30 4.16 3.38
CA PHE A 266 4.54 3.71 4.74
C PHE A 266 3.87 2.37 5.04
N TRP A 267 2.55 2.24 4.82
CA TRP A 267 1.83 1.01 5.15
C TRP A 267 2.28 -0.17 4.32
N GLN A 268 2.54 0.05 3.02
CA GLN A 268 3.02 -1.03 2.15
C GLN A 268 4.40 -1.53 2.60
N ALA A 269 5.31 -0.64 2.98
CA ALA A 269 6.62 -1.01 3.51
C ALA A 269 6.52 -1.68 4.88
N PHE A 270 5.74 -1.09 5.79
CA PHE A 270 5.56 -1.60 7.13
C PHE A 270 4.99 -3.02 7.11
N ILE A 271 3.95 -3.28 6.31
CA ILE A 271 3.34 -4.61 6.23
C ILE A 271 4.29 -5.61 5.58
N ASN A 272 5.02 -5.23 4.52
CA ASN A 272 6.02 -6.11 3.90
C ASN A 272 7.14 -6.48 4.88
N LEU A 273 7.73 -5.51 5.58
CA LEU A 273 8.77 -5.76 6.57
C LEU A 273 8.25 -6.57 7.76
N ALA A 274 7.05 -6.27 8.26
CA ALA A 274 6.40 -7.02 9.33
C ALA A 274 6.13 -8.47 8.93
N MET A 275 5.73 -8.72 7.68
CA MET A 275 5.55 -10.06 7.13
C MET A 275 6.88 -10.83 7.09
N ILE A 276 7.96 -10.20 6.62
CA ILE A 276 9.28 -10.83 6.51
C ILE A 276 9.84 -11.22 7.89
N MET A 277 9.61 -10.38 8.89
CA MET A 277 9.96 -10.66 10.30
C MET A 277 8.96 -11.61 10.98
N GLY A 278 7.89 -12.03 10.29
CA GLY A 278 6.80 -12.85 10.82
C GLY A 278 6.10 -12.26 12.04
N LEU A 279 5.85 -10.94 11.98
CA LEU A 279 4.97 -10.17 12.87
C LEU A 279 3.55 -10.03 12.29
N MET A 280 3.40 -10.21 10.97
CA MET A 280 2.12 -10.20 10.25
C MET A 280 2.01 -11.41 9.32
N PRO A 281 0.78 -11.85 8.98
CA PRO A 281 0.58 -12.95 8.04
C PRO A 281 1.09 -12.60 6.63
N VAL A 282 1.35 -13.61 5.79
CA VAL A 282 1.79 -13.39 4.40
C VAL A 282 0.63 -12.94 3.53
N VAL A 283 0.79 -11.77 2.93
CA VAL A 283 -0.28 -11.04 2.21
C VAL A 283 0.05 -10.81 0.73
N GLY A 284 1.31 -10.93 0.32
CA GLY A 284 1.71 -10.80 -1.08
C GLY A 284 1.75 -9.35 -1.57
N MET A 285 2.42 -8.49 -0.81
CA MET A 285 2.59 -7.07 -1.16
C MET A 285 4.07 -6.75 -1.35
N PRO A 286 4.48 -6.21 -2.50
CA PRO A 286 5.88 -5.90 -2.78
C PRO A 286 6.36 -4.69 -1.95
N LEU A 287 7.64 -4.67 -1.58
CA LEU A 287 8.27 -3.52 -0.95
C LEU A 287 8.42 -2.37 -1.96
N PRO A 288 7.85 -1.17 -1.71
CA PRO A 288 7.88 -0.08 -2.69
C PRO A 288 9.33 0.30 -3.06
N LEU A 289 9.57 0.49 -4.37
CA LEU A 289 10.86 0.86 -4.97
C LEU A 289 12.00 -0.18 -4.88
N PHE A 290 11.79 -1.30 -4.17
CA PHE A 290 12.82 -2.33 -3.99
C PHE A 290 12.42 -3.66 -4.63
N SER A 291 11.21 -4.12 -4.35
CA SER A 291 10.69 -5.38 -4.88
C SER A 291 10.32 -5.30 -6.36
N TYR A 292 10.46 -6.42 -7.06
CA TYR A 292 9.97 -6.58 -8.41
C TYR A 292 8.45 -6.63 -8.41
N GLY A 293 7.83 -5.56 -8.88
CA GLY A 293 6.38 -5.50 -9.03
C GLY A 293 6.02 -4.33 -9.93
N GLY A 294 5.87 -4.58 -11.23
CA GLY A 294 5.78 -3.47 -12.18
C GLY A 294 4.60 -2.53 -11.92
N SER A 295 3.41 -3.06 -11.57
CA SER A 295 2.22 -2.22 -11.28
C SER A 295 2.40 -1.40 -10.00
N SER A 296 3.03 -2.00 -8.99
CA SER A 296 3.27 -1.33 -7.72
C SER A 296 4.38 -0.28 -7.80
N LEU A 297 5.42 -0.57 -8.59
CA LEU A 297 6.48 0.37 -8.90
C LEU A 297 5.94 1.59 -9.64
N PHE A 298 5.10 1.41 -10.67
CA PHE A 298 4.45 2.53 -11.35
C PHE A 298 3.59 3.36 -10.40
N THR A 299 2.75 2.71 -9.59
CA THR A 299 1.90 3.40 -8.61
C THR A 299 2.71 4.23 -7.62
N THR A 300 3.83 3.68 -7.14
CA THR A 300 4.73 4.38 -6.21
C THR A 300 5.43 5.56 -6.88
N ILE A 301 5.96 5.38 -8.09
CA ILE A 301 6.60 6.47 -8.85
C ILE A 301 5.58 7.58 -9.14
N PHE A 302 4.34 7.24 -9.49
CA PHE A 302 3.28 8.22 -9.74
C PHE A 302 2.92 8.99 -8.47
N GLY A 303 2.83 8.32 -7.32
CA GLY A 303 2.67 8.98 -6.03
C GLY A 303 3.81 9.96 -5.73
N ILE A 304 5.07 9.54 -5.92
CA ILE A 304 6.23 10.41 -5.71
C ILE A 304 6.24 11.58 -6.70
N ALA A 305 5.88 11.35 -7.96
CA ALA A 305 5.75 12.40 -8.97
C ALA A 305 4.70 13.45 -8.58
N ILE A 306 3.56 13.03 -8.03
CA ILE A 306 2.54 13.94 -7.49
C ILE A 306 3.08 14.73 -6.30
N LEU A 307 3.82 14.11 -5.37
CA LEU A 307 4.47 14.81 -4.25
C LEU A 307 5.47 15.87 -4.71
N ILE A 308 6.25 15.57 -5.75
CA ILE A 308 7.17 16.53 -6.37
C ILE A 308 6.38 17.68 -7.02
N SER A 309 5.29 17.37 -7.74
CA SER A 309 4.38 18.36 -8.34
C SER A 309 3.81 19.32 -7.28
N ILE A 310 3.36 18.81 -6.13
CA ILE A 310 2.90 19.61 -4.97
C ILE A 310 4.01 20.54 -4.48
N ARG A 311 5.22 19.99 -4.25
CA ARG A 311 6.35 20.76 -3.71
C ARG A 311 6.81 21.86 -4.67
N MET A 312 6.83 21.60 -5.97
CA MET A 312 7.21 22.58 -7.00
C MET A 312 6.22 23.74 -7.08
N ARG A 313 4.92 23.47 -6.94
CA ARG A 313 3.85 24.47 -7.13
C ARG A 313 3.36 25.10 -5.81
N ARG A 314 4.06 24.86 -4.69
CA ARG A 314 3.70 25.40 -3.36
C ARG A 314 3.60 26.93 -3.27
N PHE A 315 4.23 27.66 -4.20
CA PHE A 315 4.21 29.13 -4.26
C PHE A 315 3.32 29.68 -5.38
N ALA A 316 2.76 28.85 -6.24
CA ALA A 316 1.88 29.30 -7.31
C ALA A 316 0.53 29.72 -6.70
N SER A 317 0.17 31.01 -6.86
CA SER A 317 -1.12 31.55 -6.42
C SER A 317 -2.27 30.75 -7.04
N SER A 318 -3.28 30.40 -6.23
CA SER A 318 -4.49 29.73 -6.68
C SER A 318 -5.35 30.68 -7.50
N SER A 319 -5.24 30.61 -8.83
CA SER A 319 -6.19 31.20 -9.78
C SER A 319 -7.05 30.10 -10.41
N ILE A 320 -7.73 29.32 -9.59
CA ILE A 320 -8.82 28.41 -10.00
C ILE A 320 -9.97 28.64 -9.03
#